data_AF-A0A932PSI2-F1
#
_entry.id   AF-A0A932PSI2-F1
#
_cell.length_a   1.000
_cell.length_b   1.000
_cell.length_c   1.000
_cell.angle_alpha   90.00
_cell.angle_beta   90.00
_cell.angle_gamma   90.00
#
_symmetry.space_group_name_H-M   'P 1'
#
loop_
_entity.id
_entity.type
_entity.pdbx_description
1 polymer ?
#
loop_
_entity_poly.entity_id
_entity_poly.type
_entity_poly.pdbx_seq_one_letter_code
_entity_poly.pdbx_strand_id
1 'polypeptide(L)'
;MIHDGAFEKIISLDNLFVAWQIYRKGKRRRPDVQKFEFHLEDNIFELHEELQVGRYHPGSYQQFRVTDPKPRIISKALVRDRLLHQAIYQILYPAFDQMFIFDSYSCRNYKGTHRAFKRVVASARKISRNYTAPCWALKMDIKKFFDSIDHEILLGLLAPRIDDERLMILLKMIIKSFSIIPGKGMPLGNLTFLESRLKLSFHQDKIVIRKLRQGIDFVGYVALPHHRVLRTRTKRRMLRRVNEQNIASYRGLLQHCDGYKLMRRIDEDIFS
;
A
#
# COMPACT_ATOMS: atom_id res chain seq x y z
N MET A 1 20.90 -3.58 8.86
CA MET A 1 20.17 -4.45 9.81
C MET A 1 19.47 -3.55 10.80
N ILE A 2 18.36 -4.00 11.39
CA ILE A 2 17.74 -3.30 12.51
C ILE A 2 18.46 -3.82 13.76
N HIS A 3 19.25 -2.93 14.36
CA HIS A 3 20.08 -3.24 15.52
C HIS A 3 19.25 -3.36 16.79
N ASP A 4 19.86 -3.97 17.79
CA ASP A 4 19.37 -4.04 19.17
C ASP A 4 19.01 -2.64 19.71
N GLY A 5 17.95 -2.56 20.51
CA GLY A 5 17.37 -1.29 21.00
C GLY A 5 16.34 -0.64 20.07
N ALA A 6 15.87 -1.34 19.03
CA ALA A 6 14.85 -0.84 18.12
C ALA A 6 13.46 -0.85 18.77
N PHE A 7 13.19 -1.84 19.62
CA PHE A 7 11.97 -1.96 20.38
C PHE A 7 11.74 -0.74 21.28
N GLU A 8 12.75 -0.33 22.04
CA GLU A 8 12.72 0.82 22.96
C GLU A 8 12.42 2.12 22.20
N LYS A 9 13.00 2.28 21.00
CA LYS A 9 12.69 3.40 20.11
C LYS A 9 11.25 3.37 19.62
N ILE A 10 10.73 2.20 19.27
CA ILE A 10 9.34 2.03 18.81
C ILE A 10 8.36 2.42 19.91
N ILE A 11 8.58 1.94 21.13
CA ILE A 11 7.65 2.14 22.24
C ILE A 11 7.85 3.46 22.97
N SER A 12 8.92 4.21 22.67
CA SER A 12 9.15 5.53 23.27
C SER A 12 7.93 6.43 23.12
N LEU A 13 7.60 7.17 24.17
CA LEU A 13 6.44 8.07 24.19
C LEU A 13 6.51 9.08 23.05
N ASP A 14 7.69 9.65 22.81
CA ASP A 14 7.94 10.55 21.68
C ASP A 14 7.54 9.92 20.34
N ASN A 15 7.99 8.68 20.07
CA ASN A 15 7.64 7.99 18.83
C ASN A 15 6.15 7.66 18.75
N LEU A 16 5.50 7.29 19.86
CA LEU A 16 4.05 7.02 19.90
C LEU A 16 3.23 8.30 19.62
N PHE A 17 3.61 9.44 20.19
CA PHE A 17 2.99 10.72 19.91
C PHE A 17 3.21 11.14 18.45
N VAL A 18 4.42 11.01 17.92
CA VAL A 18 4.69 11.29 16.50
C VAL A 18 3.89 10.33 15.59
N ALA A 19 3.81 9.05 15.95
CA ALA A 19 3.02 8.06 15.22
C ALA A 19 1.55 8.47 15.16
N TRP A 20 1.00 8.94 16.28
CA TRP A 20 -0.36 9.49 16.32
C TRP A 20 -0.54 10.68 15.38
N GLN A 21 0.39 11.64 15.40
CA GLN A 21 0.34 12.82 14.54
C GLN A 21 0.33 12.45 13.05
N ILE A 22 1.09 11.43 12.65
CA ILE A 22 1.08 10.93 11.27
C ILE A 22 -0.20 10.16 10.98
N TYR A 23 -0.60 9.25 11.87
CA TYR A 23 -1.76 8.40 11.70
C TYR A 23 -3.06 9.20 11.55
N ARG A 24 -3.24 10.28 12.33
CA ARG A 24 -4.48 11.08 12.36
C ARG A 24 -4.71 11.91 11.10
N LYS A 25 -3.68 12.19 10.30
CA LYS A 25 -3.79 12.98 9.06
C LYS A 25 -4.84 12.38 8.12
N GLY A 26 -5.82 13.20 7.74
CA GLY A 26 -6.92 12.79 6.86
C GLY A 26 -7.97 11.85 7.49
N LYS A 27 -7.88 11.54 8.80
CA LYS A 27 -8.79 10.60 9.49
C LYS A 27 -9.55 11.21 10.68
N ARG A 28 -9.36 12.51 10.96
CA ARG A 28 -9.94 13.20 12.14
C ARG A 28 -11.47 13.18 12.22
N ARG A 29 -12.17 13.03 11.10
CA ARG A 29 -13.64 12.95 11.07
C ARG A 29 -14.20 11.57 11.42
N ARG A 30 -13.33 10.56 11.66
CA ARG A 30 -13.81 9.20 11.96
C ARG A 30 -14.15 9.08 13.45
N PRO A 31 -15.34 8.57 13.81
CA PRO A 31 -15.77 8.50 15.21
C PRO A 31 -14.83 7.70 16.12
N ASP A 32 -14.25 6.61 15.62
CA ASP A 32 -13.28 5.80 16.38
C ASP A 32 -11.99 6.58 16.68
N VAL A 33 -11.54 7.40 15.72
CA VAL A 33 -10.35 8.26 15.88
C VAL A 33 -10.65 9.38 16.87
N GLN A 34 -11.84 9.99 16.82
CA GLN A 34 -12.23 11.05 17.76
C GLN A 34 -12.33 10.55 19.20
N LYS A 35 -12.92 9.36 19.41
CA LYS A 35 -12.99 8.74 20.75
C LYS A 35 -11.59 8.49 21.33
N PHE A 36 -10.66 8.02 20.51
CA PHE A 36 -9.27 7.84 20.93
C PHE A 36 -8.56 9.17 21.17
N GLU A 37 -8.79 10.18 20.32
CA GLU A 37 -8.20 11.53 20.45
C GLU A 37 -8.67 12.24 21.73
N PHE A 38 -9.88 11.95 22.21
CA PHE A 38 -10.43 12.57 23.42
C PHE A 38 -9.69 12.13 24.70
N HIS A 39 -9.23 10.88 24.77
CA HIS A 39 -8.42 10.34 25.87
C HIS A 39 -6.98 10.04 25.39
N LEU A 40 -6.38 10.94 24.62
CA LEU A 40 -5.15 10.64 23.88
C LEU A 40 -3.98 10.23 24.79
N GLU A 41 -3.72 11.00 25.83
CA GLU A 41 -2.59 10.80 26.73
C GLU A 41 -2.73 9.49 27.51
N ASP A 42 -3.88 9.30 28.16
CA ASP A 42 -4.21 8.06 28.89
C ASP A 42 -4.03 6.82 28.00
N ASN A 43 -4.57 6.85 26.78
CA ASN A 43 -4.47 5.73 25.84
C ASN A 43 -3.01 5.46 25.40
N ILE A 44 -2.18 6.49 25.26
CA ILE A 44 -0.77 6.35 24.85
C ILE A 44 0.09 5.87 26.01
N PHE A 45 -0.12 6.39 27.22
CA PHE A 45 0.60 5.95 28.42
C PHE A 45 0.28 4.50 28.76
N GLU A 46 -1.00 4.12 28.73
CA GLU A 46 -1.43 2.73 28.93
C GLU A 46 -0.78 1.80 27.88
N LEU A 47 -0.78 2.21 26.60
CA LEU A 47 -0.12 1.44 25.55
C LEU A 47 1.39 1.30 25.78
N HIS A 48 2.06 2.37 26.19
CA HIS A 48 3.48 2.35 26.50
C HIS A 48 3.80 1.37 27.64
N GLU A 49 3.07 1.46 28.75
CA GLU A 49 3.27 0.60 29.92
C GLU A 49 3.00 -0.87 29.60
N GLU A 50 1.92 -1.17 28.87
CA GLU A 50 1.63 -2.54 28.45
C GLU A 50 2.71 -3.11 27.52
N LEU A 51 3.28 -2.30 26.63
CA LEU A 51 4.38 -2.74 25.78
C LEU A 51 5.68 -2.93 26.56
N GLN A 52 5.98 -2.03 27.51
CA GLN A 52 7.15 -2.15 28.40
C GLN A 52 7.11 -3.45 29.20
N VAL A 53 5.98 -3.73 29.84
CA VAL A 53 5.80 -4.91 30.72
C VAL A 53 5.47 -6.19 29.94
N GLY A 54 5.25 -6.10 28.62
CA GLY A 54 4.94 -7.26 27.76
C GLY A 54 3.51 -7.78 27.93
N ARG A 55 2.58 -6.94 28.40
CA ARG A 55 1.15 -7.25 28.57
C ARG A 55 0.28 -6.86 27.38
N TYR A 56 0.84 -6.17 26.39
CA TYR A 56 0.12 -5.78 25.18
C TYR A 56 -0.39 -7.01 24.41
N HIS A 57 -1.68 -6.99 24.05
CA HIS A 57 -2.29 -7.97 23.16
C HIS A 57 -3.06 -7.26 22.04
N PRO A 58 -2.92 -7.66 20.77
CA PRO A 58 -3.67 -7.06 19.67
C PRO A 58 -5.18 -7.16 19.86
N GLY A 59 -5.89 -6.07 19.59
CA GLY A 59 -7.34 -6.03 19.66
C GLY A 59 -8.05 -6.83 18.57
N SER A 60 -9.38 -6.90 18.67
CA SER A 60 -10.20 -7.55 17.66
C SER A 60 -10.31 -6.73 16.37
N TYR A 61 -10.49 -7.43 15.24
CA TYR A 61 -10.64 -6.80 13.93
C TYR A 61 -12.11 -6.54 13.60
N GLN A 62 -12.44 -5.31 13.24
CA GLN A 62 -13.74 -4.94 12.69
C GLN A 62 -13.79 -5.27 11.20
N GLN A 63 -14.70 -6.16 10.80
CA GLN A 63 -14.88 -6.52 9.40
C GLN A 63 -15.96 -5.66 8.73
N PHE A 64 -15.65 -5.13 7.55
CA PHE A 64 -16.65 -4.46 6.71
C PHE A 64 -16.40 -4.73 5.23
N ARG A 65 -17.48 -4.73 4.45
CA ARG A 65 -17.41 -4.98 3.01
C ARG A 65 -17.24 -3.66 2.26
N VAL A 66 -16.23 -3.58 1.41
CA VAL A 66 -16.04 -2.48 0.47
C VAL A 66 -16.08 -2.99 -0.95
N THR A 67 -16.84 -2.29 -1.80
CA THR A 67 -16.90 -2.58 -3.23
C THR A 67 -16.23 -1.44 -3.99
N ASP A 68 -14.93 -1.57 -4.24
CA ASP A 68 -14.24 -0.61 -5.11
C ASP A 68 -12.96 -1.16 -5.78
N PRO A 69 -13.00 -1.60 -7.06
CA PRO A 69 -14.14 -1.84 -7.93
C PRO A 69 -14.56 -3.34 -7.94
N LYS A 70 -14.00 -4.15 -7.05
CA LYS A 70 -14.37 -5.56 -6.77
C LYS A 70 -14.70 -5.65 -5.27
N PRO A 71 -15.69 -6.47 -4.84
CA PRO A 71 -15.99 -6.66 -3.43
C PRO A 71 -14.77 -7.21 -2.68
N ARG A 72 -14.47 -6.62 -1.52
CA ARG A 72 -13.44 -7.08 -0.59
C ARG A 72 -13.98 -6.99 0.83
N ILE A 73 -13.67 -7.99 1.64
CA ILE A 73 -13.83 -7.91 3.09
C ILE A 73 -12.57 -7.24 3.62
N ILE A 74 -12.73 -6.15 4.35
CA ILE A 74 -11.62 -5.44 4.99
C ILE A 74 -11.71 -5.69 6.48
N SER A 75 -10.62 -6.21 7.04
CA SER A 75 -10.43 -6.38 8.48
C SER A 75 -9.63 -5.20 9.01
N LYS A 76 -10.26 -4.37 9.84
CA LYS A 76 -9.68 -3.14 10.39
C LYS A 76 -9.39 -3.34 11.87
N ALA A 77 -8.11 -3.22 12.24
CA ALA A 77 -7.66 -3.22 13.62
C ALA A 77 -8.13 -1.97 14.39
N LEU A 78 -8.07 -2.02 15.72
CA LEU A 78 -8.44 -0.90 16.58
C LEU A 78 -7.54 0.33 16.33
N VAL A 79 -7.94 1.49 16.85
CA VAL A 79 -7.12 2.72 16.71
C VAL A 79 -5.78 2.53 17.42
N ARG A 80 -5.80 1.95 18.62
CA ARG A 80 -4.64 1.59 19.44
C ARG A 80 -3.62 0.75 18.65
N ASP A 81 -4.05 -0.38 18.07
CA ASP A 81 -3.16 -1.25 17.28
C ASP A 81 -2.63 -0.54 16.03
N ARG A 82 -3.47 0.26 15.35
CA ARG A 82 -3.04 1.02 14.16
C ARG A 82 -2.04 2.13 14.49
N LEU A 83 -2.12 2.72 15.67
CA LEU A 83 -1.10 3.64 16.18
C LEU A 83 0.21 2.86 16.39
N LEU A 84 0.17 1.70 17.04
CA LEU A 84 1.37 0.87 17.20
C LEU A 84 1.97 0.43 15.86
N HIS A 85 1.15 0.01 14.89
CA HIS A 85 1.63 -0.33 13.55
C HIS A 85 2.32 0.86 12.87
N GLN A 86 1.80 2.08 13.07
CA GLN A 86 2.43 3.30 12.57
C GLN A 86 3.76 3.58 13.29
N ALA A 87 3.83 3.37 14.61
CA ALA A 87 5.04 3.52 15.40
C ALA A 87 6.15 2.55 14.96
N ILE A 88 5.79 1.28 14.76
CA ILE A 88 6.67 0.25 14.18
C ILE A 88 7.12 0.68 12.77
N TYR A 89 6.19 1.07 11.91
CA TYR A 89 6.49 1.47 10.54
C TYR A 89 7.55 2.59 10.47
N GLN A 90 7.48 3.60 11.33
CA GLN A 90 8.42 4.70 11.33
C GLN A 90 9.87 4.25 11.54
N ILE A 91 10.09 3.28 12.42
CA ILE A 91 11.42 2.77 12.74
C ILE A 91 11.89 1.75 11.70
N LEU A 92 11.00 0.87 11.24
CA LEU A 92 11.35 -0.18 10.29
C LEU A 92 11.53 0.34 8.86
N TYR A 93 10.72 1.31 8.43
CA TYR A 93 10.64 1.74 7.04
C TYR A 93 11.98 2.22 6.44
N PRO A 94 12.79 3.06 7.11
CA PRO A 94 14.07 3.49 6.56
C PRO A 94 15.02 2.33 6.25
N ALA A 95 15.06 1.31 7.11
CA ALA A 95 15.88 0.13 6.92
C ALA A 95 15.38 -0.72 5.74
N PHE A 96 14.07 -0.92 5.63
CA PHE A 96 13.50 -1.70 4.53
C PHE A 96 13.52 -0.97 3.19
N ASP A 97 13.32 0.35 3.14
CA ASP A 97 13.24 1.11 1.89
C ASP A 97 14.54 0.99 1.06
N GLN A 98 15.69 0.96 1.73
CA GLN A 98 17.01 0.80 1.12
C GLN A 98 17.20 -0.58 0.45
N MET A 99 16.43 -1.59 0.85
CA MET A 99 16.56 -2.96 0.34
C MET A 99 15.74 -3.20 -0.94
N PHE A 100 14.74 -2.36 -1.20
CA PHE A 100 13.90 -2.54 -2.37
C PHE A 100 14.67 -2.21 -3.65
N ILE A 101 14.47 -3.05 -4.66
CA ILE A 101 14.92 -2.73 -6.01
C ILE A 101 14.39 -1.36 -6.46
N PHE A 102 15.16 -0.67 -7.30
CA PHE A 102 14.80 0.66 -7.77
C PHE A 102 13.42 0.72 -8.41
N ASP A 103 13.03 -0.33 -9.14
CA ASP A 103 11.76 -0.43 -9.86
C ASP A 103 10.59 -0.97 -9.01
N SER A 104 10.75 -1.01 -7.67
CA SER A 104 9.65 -1.16 -6.73
C SER A 104 9.04 0.20 -6.38
N TYR A 105 7.75 0.36 -6.65
CA TYR A 105 7.05 1.64 -6.54
C TYR A 105 5.94 1.68 -5.47
N SER A 106 5.28 0.56 -5.21
CA SER A 106 4.12 0.52 -4.30
C SER A 106 4.51 0.82 -2.85
N CYS A 107 3.67 1.62 -2.16
CA CYS A 107 3.81 1.93 -0.72
C CYS A 107 5.18 2.52 -0.30
N ARG A 108 5.86 3.22 -1.21
CA ARG A 108 7.15 3.86 -0.96
C ARG A 108 7.06 5.37 -1.14
N ASN A 109 7.78 6.08 -0.28
CA ASN A 109 7.89 7.53 -0.36
C ASN A 109 8.50 7.95 -1.70
N TYR A 110 7.94 8.98 -2.33
CA TYR A 110 8.38 9.53 -3.62
C TYR A 110 8.36 8.55 -4.82
N LYS A 111 7.68 7.40 -4.69
CA LYS A 111 7.64 6.32 -5.69
C LYS A 111 6.22 6.02 -6.20
N GLY A 112 5.35 7.02 -6.29
CA GLY A 112 3.94 6.86 -6.70
C GLY A 112 3.68 6.26 -8.09
N THR A 113 2.40 5.98 -8.36
CA THR A 113 1.89 5.33 -9.59
C THR A 113 2.34 6.02 -10.88
N HIS A 114 2.33 7.35 -10.92
CA HIS A 114 2.75 8.10 -12.11
C HIS A 114 4.25 7.90 -12.42
N ARG A 115 5.10 7.79 -11.39
CA ARG A 115 6.54 7.52 -11.56
C ARG A 115 6.75 6.11 -12.09
N ALA A 116 6.02 5.13 -11.55
CA ALA A 116 6.01 3.76 -12.05
C ALA A 116 5.60 3.71 -13.54
N PHE A 117 4.54 4.42 -13.90
CA PHE A 117 4.07 4.49 -15.29
C PHE A 117 5.09 5.14 -16.22
N LYS A 118 5.67 6.28 -15.83
CA LYS A 118 6.74 6.95 -16.60
C LYS A 118 7.94 6.03 -16.81
N ARG A 119 8.31 5.25 -15.80
CA ARG A 119 9.39 4.25 -15.91
C ARG A 119 9.07 3.18 -16.94
N VAL A 120 7.86 2.62 -16.92
CA VAL A 120 7.43 1.62 -17.92
C VAL A 120 7.49 2.20 -19.33
N VAL A 121 7.03 3.44 -19.53
CA VAL A 121 7.10 4.12 -20.84
C VAL A 121 8.55 4.32 -21.29
N ALA A 122 9.43 4.78 -20.39
CA ALA A 122 10.84 4.99 -20.70
C ALA A 122 11.55 3.67 -21.06
N SER A 123 11.34 2.61 -20.28
CA SER A 123 11.89 1.28 -20.56
C SER A 123 11.35 0.71 -21.88
N ALA A 124 10.05 0.86 -22.13
CA ALA A 124 9.43 0.44 -23.39
C ALA A 124 10.07 1.14 -24.59
N ARG A 125 10.27 2.45 -24.54
CA ARG A 125 10.96 3.22 -25.60
C ARG A 125 12.39 2.75 -25.82
N LYS A 126 13.16 2.59 -24.73
CA LYS A 126 14.56 2.17 -24.79
C LYS A 126 14.71 0.78 -25.43
N ILE A 127 13.94 -0.20 -24.93
CA ILE A 127 14.03 -1.60 -25.39
C ILE A 127 13.58 -1.74 -26.85
N SER A 128 12.53 -1.00 -27.24
CA SER A 128 11.98 -1.07 -28.60
C SER A 128 12.66 -0.16 -29.62
N ARG A 129 13.78 0.49 -29.26
CA ARG A 129 14.45 1.50 -30.11
C ARG A 129 13.46 2.54 -30.63
N ASN A 130 12.72 3.17 -29.72
CA ASN A 130 11.62 4.10 -30.03
C ASN A 130 10.48 3.45 -30.84
N TYR A 131 10.06 2.24 -30.45
CA TYR A 131 8.97 1.47 -31.08
C TYR A 131 9.20 1.03 -32.53
N THR A 132 10.43 1.16 -33.03
CA THR A 132 10.83 0.69 -34.36
C THR A 132 11.04 -0.83 -34.38
N ALA A 133 11.54 -1.42 -33.29
CA ALA A 133 11.73 -2.87 -33.16
C ALA A 133 10.52 -3.56 -32.52
N PRO A 134 10.21 -4.81 -32.91
CA PRO A 134 9.16 -5.59 -32.26
C PRO A 134 9.57 -5.90 -30.82
N CYS A 135 8.65 -5.65 -29.89
CA CYS A 135 8.86 -5.87 -28.46
C CYS A 135 7.55 -6.34 -27.81
N TRP A 136 7.70 -7.12 -26.74
CA TRP A 136 6.59 -7.69 -25.99
C TRP A 136 6.71 -7.29 -24.51
N ALA A 137 5.57 -7.12 -23.87
CA ALA A 137 5.44 -6.96 -22.44
C ALA A 137 4.76 -8.20 -21.86
N LEU A 138 5.39 -8.79 -20.84
CA LEU A 138 4.77 -9.79 -19.98
C LEU A 138 4.15 -9.06 -18.79
N LYS A 139 2.84 -9.22 -18.65
CA LYS A 139 2.09 -8.74 -17.49
C LYS A 139 1.68 -9.94 -16.65
N MET A 140 1.92 -9.85 -15.34
CA MET A 140 1.56 -10.88 -14.37
C MET A 140 0.96 -10.23 -13.12
N ASP A 141 0.15 -11.00 -12.39
CA ASP A 141 -0.48 -10.57 -11.15
C ASP A 141 -0.54 -11.76 -10.19
N ILE A 142 -0.37 -11.51 -8.90
CA ILE A 142 -0.39 -12.55 -7.86
C ILE A 142 -1.80 -12.73 -7.33
N LYS A 143 -2.23 -13.99 -7.16
CA LYS A 143 -3.57 -14.31 -6.68
C LYS A 143 -3.67 -14.07 -5.17
N LYS A 144 -4.62 -13.21 -4.78
CA LYS A 144 -4.97 -12.91 -3.37
C LYS A 144 -3.73 -12.72 -2.48
N PHE A 145 -2.80 -11.87 -2.91
CA PHE A 145 -1.47 -11.74 -2.31
C PHE A 145 -1.48 -11.71 -0.77
N PHE A 146 -2.22 -10.78 -0.15
CA PHE A 146 -2.25 -10.67 1.31
C PHE A 146 -2.87 -11.88 2.01
N ASP A 147 -3.84 -12.54 1.40
CA ASP A 147 -4.52 -13.71 1.97
C ASP A 147 -3.61 -14.95 1.91
N SER A 148 -2.65 -14.98 0.98
CA SER A 148 -1.78 -16.14 0.72
C SER A 148 -0.40 -16.05 1.37
N ILE A 149 -0.08 -14.95 2.07
CA ILE A 149 1.17 -14.82 2.83
C ILE A 149 1.19 -15.83 3.98
N ASP A 150 2.21 -16.68 3.98
CA ASP A 150 2.52 -17.64 5.04
C ASP A 150 3.27 -16.94 6.18
N HIS A 151 2.78 -17.11 7.42
CA HIS A 151 3.33 -16.45 8.60
C HIS A 151 4.75 -16.90 8.90
N GLU A 152 5.05 -18.20 8.81
CA GLU A 152 6.37 -18.73 9.16
C GLU A 152 7.42 -18.28 8.16
N ILE A 153 7.06 -18.23 6.87
CA ILE A 153 7.97 -17.69 5.86
C ILE A 153 8.18 -16.18 6.07
N LEU A 154 7.12 -15.42 6.34
CA LEU A 154 7.25 -13.99 6.58
C LEU A 154 8.16 -13.73 7.79
N LEU A 155 8.01 -14.48 8.87
CA LEU A 155 8.85 -14.38 10.05
C LEU A 155 10.30 -14.80 9.74
N GLY A 156 10.51 -15.87 8.96
CA GLY A 156 11.84 -16.28 8.51
C GLY A 156 12.52 -15.28 7.54
N LEU A 157 11.74 -14.41 6.88
CA LEU A 157 12.28 -13.28 6.11
C LEU A 157 12.67 -12.10 7.00
N LEU A 158 11.98 -11.91 8.13
CA LEU A 158 12.22 -10.80 9.05
C LEU A 158 13.36 -11.10 10.01
N ALA A 159 13.45 -12.33 10.53
CA ALA A 159 14.42 -12.73 11.55
C ALA A 159 15.89 -12.42 11.20
N PRO A 160 16.39 -12.68 9.98
CA PRO A 160 17.79 -12.35 9.64
C PRO A 160 18.09 -10.85 9.53
N ARG A 161 17.07 -10.00 9.66
CA ARG A 161 17.18 -8.55 9.45
C ARG A 161 16.93 -7.74 10.72
N ILE A 162 16.36 -8.36 11.72
CA ILE A 162 15.96 -7.77 12.99
C ILE A 162 16.70 -8.54 14.08
N ASP A 163 17.69 -7.88 14.68
CA ASP A 163 18.52 -8.45 15.74
C ASP A 163 17.80 -8.39 17.11
N ASP A 164 16.86 -7.44 17.25
CA ASP A 164 16.09 -7.19 18.46
C ASP A 164 15.02 -8.26 18.71
N GLU A 165 15.20 -9.05 19.78
CA GLU A 165 14.31 -10.16 20.13
C GLU A 165 12.92 -9.68 20.57
N ARG A 166 12.84 -8.59 21.35
CA ARG A 166 11.56 -8.03 21.83
C ARG A 166 10.70 -7.55 20.66
N LEU A 167 11.34 -6.89 19.70
CA LEU A 167 10.69 -6.49 18.46
C LEU A 167 10.22 -7.69 17.65
N MET A 168 11.02 -8.75 17.54
CA MET A 168 10.61 -9.97 16.83
C MET A 168 9.42 -10.66 17.50
N ILE A 169 9.38 -10.71 18.83
CA ILE A 169 8.23 -11.22 19.59
C ILE A 169 6.98 -10.38 19.29
N LEU A 170 7.10 -9.05 19.34
CA LEU A 170 5.99 -8.14 19.04
C LEU A 170 5.46 -8.32 17.61
N LEU A 171 6.35 -8.38 16.61
CA LEU A 171 5.98 -8.61 15.21
C LEU A 171 5.32 -9.97 15.01
N LYS A 172 5.84 -11.02 15.67
CA LYS A 172 5.24 -12.37 15.65
C LYS A 172 3.82 -12.35 16.21
N MET A 173 3.61 -11.68 17.34
CA MET A 173 2.29 -11.55 17.94
C MET A 173 1.31 -10.79 17.02
N ILE A 174 1.75 -9.68 16.41
CA ILE A 174 0.93 -8.90 15.47
C ILE A 174 0.59 -9.72 14.22
N ILE A 175 1.56 -10.41 13.62
CA ILE A 175 1.35 -11.22 12.41
C ILE A 175 0.39 -12.38 12.71
N LYS A 176 0.58 -13.08 13.83
CA LYS A 176 -0.28 -14.21 14.22
C LYS A 176 -1.66 -13.78 14.73
N SER A 177 -1.85 -12.50 15.10
CA SER A 177 -3.17 -11.98 15.52
C SER A 177 -4.23 -12.01 14.42
N PHE A 178 -3.81 -12.10 13.15
CA PHE A 178 -4.71 -12.13 12.01
C PHE A 178 -4.42 -13.32 11.11
N SER A 179 -5.44 -14.14 10.89
CA SER A 179 -5.37 -15.24 9.93
C SER A 179 -6.71 -15.39 9.22
N ILE A 180 -6.67 -15.49 7.89
CA ILE A 180 -7.86 -15.87 7.09
C ILE A 180 -8.00 -17.38 7.10
N ILE A 181 -6.86 -18.07 7.04
CA ILE A 181 -6.69 -19.51 7.21
C ILE A 181 -5.60 -19.66 8.27
N PRO A 182 -5.67 -20.63 9.21
CA PRO A 182 -4.63 -20.80 10.22
C PRO A 182 -3.21 -20.76 9.61
N GLY A 183 -2.37 -19.85 10.10
CA GLY A 183 -1.00 -19.63 9.61
C GLY A 183 -0.85 -18.83 8.30
N LYS A 184 -1.95 -18.35 7.70
CA LYS A 184 -1.94 -17.56 6.46
C LYS A 184 -2.84 -16.34 6.51
N GLY A 185 -2.34 -15.26 5.92
CA GLY A 185 -3.06 -14.02 5.73
C GLY A 185 -2.42 -12.84 6.43
N MET A 186 -2.69 -11.65 5.91
CA MET A 186 -2.24 -10.39 6.49
C MET A 186 -3.37 -9.36 6.35
N PRO A 187 -3.65 -8.55 7.38
CA PRO A 187 -4.68 -7.52 7.26
C PRO A 187 -4.25 -6.48 6.22
N LEU A 188 -5.21 -5.96 5.46
CA LEU A 188 -4.97 -4.91 4.46
C LEU A 188 -4.32 -3.69 5.14
N GLY A 189 -3.06 -3.40 4.80
CA GLY A 189 -2.35 -2.22 5.29
C GLY A 189 -0.93 -2.43 5.82
N ASN A 190 -0.41 -3.67 5.84
CA ASN A 190 0.98 -3.92 6.24
C ASN A 190 1.91 -4.09 5.00
N LEU A 191 3.14 -3.57 5.08
CA LEU A 191 4.12 -3.59 3.97
C LEU A 191 4.86 -4.92 3.85
N THR A 192 5.00 -5.43 2.62
CA THR A 192 5.81 -6.62 2.30
C THR A 192 6.43 -6.58 0.88
N PHE A 193 7.45 -7.42 0.66
CA PHE A 193 8.23 -7.62 -0.57
C PHE A 193 8.18 -9.10 -1.01
N LEU A 194 8.46 -9.38 -2.29
CA LEU A 194 8.11 -10.63 -2.98
C LEU A 194 9.23 -11.23 -3.85
N GLU A 195 9.40 -12.57 -3.81
CA GLU A 195 8.75 -13.53 -4.75
C GLU A 195 9.29 -14.96 -4.53
N SER A 196 10.56 -15.13 -4.16
CA SER A 196 11.17 -16.48 -4.10
C SER A 196 10.89 -17.29 -2.83
N ARG A 197 10.47 -16.65 -1.73
CA ARG A 197 10.34 -17.33 -0.42
C ARG A 197 8.90 -17.62 -0.02
N LEU A 198 7.91 -16.78 -0.40
CA LEU A 198 6.56 -16.73 0.17
C LEU A 198 5.54 -17.79 -0.32
N LYS A 199 5.92 -18.77 -1.14
CA LYS A 199 5.02 -19.83 -1.68
C LYS A 199 3.74 -19.28 -2.35
N LEU A 200 3.87 -18.26 -3.18
CA LEU A 200 2.73 -17.58 -3.79
C LEU A 200 2.40 -18.12 -5.18
N SER A 201 1.12 -18.02 -5.56
CA SER A 201 0.63 -18.46 -6.86
C SER A 201 0.30 -17.28 -7.77
N PHE A 202 0.70 -17.39 -9.03
CA PHE A 202 0.27 -16.46 -10.07
C PHE A 202 -1.21 -16.63 -10.35
N HIS A 203 -1.85 -15.52 -10.69
CA HIS A 203 -3.21 -15.54 -11.21
C HIS A 203 -3.17 -15.94 -12.69
N GLN A 204 -3.52 -17.19 -12.99
CA GLN A 204 -3.44 -17.77 -14.33
C GLN A 204 -4.12 -16.89 -15.40
N ASP A 205 -5.31 -16.36 -15.13
CA ASP A 205 -6.03 -15.47 -16.08
C ASP A 205 -5.41 -14.06 -16.25
N LYS A 206 -4.36 -13.72 -15.51
CA LYS A 206 -3.71 -12.41 -15.55
C LYS A 206 -2.26 -12.47 -15.99
N ILE A 207 -1.83 -13.63 -16.49
CA ILE A 207 -0.57 -13.77 -17.23
C ILE A 207 -0.89 -13.42 -18.68
N VAL A 208 -0.42 -12.26 -19.14
CA VAL A 208 -0.72 -11.77 -20.49
C VAL A 208 0.56 -11.30 -21.14
N ILE A 209 0.89 -11.88 -22.30
CA ILE A 209 1.95 -11.40 -23.18
C ILE A 209 1.30 -10.54 -24.26
N ARG A 210 1.75 -9.30 -24.42
CA ARG A 210 1.24 -8.39 -25.46
C ARG A 210 2.37 -7.70 -26.20
N LYS A 211 2.15 -7.42 -27.48
CA LYS A 211 3.05 -6.55 -28.25
C LYS A 211 2.96 -5.13 -27.70
N LEU A 212 4.08 -4.42 -27.57
CA LEU A 212 4.10 -3.04 -27.06
C LEU A 212 3.20 -2.08 -27.88
N ARG A 213 3.08 -2.32 -29.19
CA ARG A 213 2.21 -1.55 -30.09
C ARG A 213 0.73 -1.62 -29.74
N GLN A 214 0.29 -2.69 -29.06
CA GLN A 214 -1.11 -2.85 -28.60
C GLN A 214 -1.40 -2.07 -27.32
N GLY A 215 -0.38 -1.46 -26.71
CA GLY A 215 -0.48 -0.71 -25.47
C GLY A 215 -0.30 -1.57 -24.22
N ILE A 216 0.45 -1.02 -23.26
CA ILE A 216 0.69 -1.65 -21.95
C ILE A 216 -0.25 -1.02 -20.92
N ASP A 217 -1.15 -1.82 -20.39
CA ASP A 217 -2.06 -1.41 -19.35
C ASP A 217 -1.45 -1.55 -17.95
N PHE A 218 -1.13 -0.44 -17.29
CA PHE A 218 -0.36 -0.37 -16.05
C PHE A 218 -0.83 0.77 -15.12
N VAL A 219 -1.05 0.47 -13.82
CA VAL A 219 -1.45 1.42 -12.75
C VAL A 219 -2.50 2.48 -13.15
N GLY A 220 -3.55 2.07 -13.88
CA GLY A 220 -4.68 2.93 -14.24
C GLY A 220 -4.53 3.67 -15.58
N TYR A 221 -3.41 3.50 -16.27
CA TYR A 221 -3.12 4.09 -17.58
C TYR A 221 -2.83 3.00 -18.62
N VAL A 222 -2.87 3.38 -19.88
CA VAL A 222 -2.42 2.58 -21.01
C VAL A 222 -1.31 3.35 -21.72
N ALA A 223 -0.11 2.77 -21.77
CA ALA A 223 1.04 3.29 -22.48
C ALA A 223 1.04 2.77 -23.92
N LEU A 224 0.77 3.65 -24.89
CA LEU A 224 0.90 3.39 -26.32
C LEU A 224 2.23 3.99 -26.83
N PRO A 225 2.68 3.64 -28.04
CA PRO A 225 3.93 4.15 -28.60
C PRO A 225 4.10 5.68 -28.53
N HIS A 226 3.09 6.42 -28.99
CA HIS A 226 3.13 7.88 -29.09
C HIS A 226 2.10 8.56 -28.20
N HIS A 227 1.29 7.79 -27.47
CA HIS A 227 0.17 8.28 -26.68
C HIS A 227 0.12 7.65 -25.31
N ARG A 228 -0.47 8.36 -24.36
CA ARG A 228 -0.77 7.85 -23.03
C ARG A 228 -2.21 8.13 -22.74
N VAL A 229 -3.00 7.13 -22.39
CA VAL A 229 -4.43 7.32 -22.14
C VAL A 229 -4.84 6.71 -20.81
N LEU A 230 -5.94 7.20 -20.22
CA LEU A 230 -6.53 6.53 -19.07
C LEU A 230 -7.10 5.17 -19.47
N ARG A 231 -6.91 4.18 -18.59
CA ARG A 231 -7.59 2.88 -18.73
C ARG A 231 -9.10 3.09 -18.81
N THR A 232 -9.77 2.42 -19.74
CA THR A 232 -11.22 2.55 -19.98
C THR A 232 -12.05 2.45 -18.71
N ARG A 233 -11.76 1.48 -17.84
CA ARG A 233 -12.47 1.30 -16.55
C ARG A 233 -12.26 2.50 -15.61
N THR A 234 -11.04 3.04 -15.55
CA THR A 234 -10.70 4.23 -14.75
C THR A 234 -11.45 5.44 -15.27
N LYS A 235 -11.42 5.67 -16.60
CA LYS A 235 -12.16 6.75 -17.26
C LYS A 235 -13.66 6.69 -16.95
N ARG A 236 -14.30 5.53 -17.16
CA ARG A 236 -15.74 5.33 -16.88
C ARG A 236 -16.10 5.50 -15.41
N ARG A 237 -15.18 5.21 -14.49
CA ARG A 237 -15.39 5.40 -13.05
C ARG A 237 -15.26 6.87 -12.66
N MET A 238 -14.27 7.56 -13.20
CA MET A 238 -14.08 9.00 -13.02
C MET A 238 -15.33 9.77 -13.45
N LEU A 239 -15.79 9.56 -14.69
CA LEU A 239 -16.97 10.26 -15.21
C LEU A 239 -18.24 10.05 -14.37
N ARG A 240 -18.37 8.91 -13.67
CA ARG A 240 -19.52 8.62 -12.80
C ARG A 240 -19.42 9.22 -11.40
N ARG A 241 -18.25 9.71 -10.99
CA ARG A 241 -17.98 10.17 -9.62
C ARG A 241 -17.52 11.61 -9.54
N VAL A 242 -17.19 12.23 -10.68
CA VAL A 242 -16.66 13.58 -10.71
C VAL A 242 -17.70 14.57 -10.20
N ASN A 243 -17.27 15.47 -9.33
CA ASN A 243 -18.06 16.55 -8.75
C ASN A 243 -17.12 17.71 -8.37
N GLU A 244 -17.69 18.85 -8.00
CA GLU A 244 -16.92 20.05 -7.63
C GLU A 244 -15.88 19.80 -6.53
N GLN A 245 -16.21 18.96 -5.55
CA GLN A 245 -15.31 18.68 -4.41
C GLN A 245 -14.10 17.83 -4.80
N ASN A 246 -14.20 17.01 -5.85
CA ASN A 246 -13.15 16.06 -6.23
C ASN A 246 -12.53 16.33 -7.61
N ILE A 247 -13.04 17.31 -8.36
CA ILE A 247 -12.57 17.65 -9.71
C ILE A 247 -11.06 17.91 -9.73
N ALA A 248 -10.52 18.64 -8.74
CA ALA A 248 -9.09 18.92 -8.64
C ALA A 248 -8.22 17.66 -8.62
N SER A 249 -8.69 16.59 -7.96
CA SER A 249 -7.99 15.30 -7.93
C SER A 249 -7.96 14.64 -9.31
N TYR A 250 -9.07 14.70 -10.04
CA TYR A 250 -9.15 14.19 -11.41
C TYR A 250 -8.37 15.05 -12.40
N ARG A 251 -8.29 16.38 -12.17
CA ARG A 251 -7.44 17.27 -12.96
C ARG A 251 -5.97 16.84 -12.89
N GLY A 252 -5.46 16.60 -11.67
CA GLY A 252 -4.09 16.10 -11.47
C GLY A 252 -3.85 14.73 -12.13
N LEU A 253 -4.83 13.83 -12.10
CA LEU A 253 -4.75 12.54 -12.80
C LEU A 253 -4.57 12.73 -14.32
N LEU A 254 -5.37 13.60 -14.93
CA LEU A 254 -5.41 13.81 -16.37
C LEU A 254 -4.14 14.48 -16.93
N GLN A 255 -3.41 15.25 -16.11
CA GLN A 255 -2.12 15.86 -16.49
C GLN A 255 -1.03 14.84 -16.88
N HIS A 256 -1.19 13.57 -16.48
CA HIS A 256 -0.22 12.51 -16.76
C HIS A 256 -0.55 11.67 -18.00
N CYS A 257 -1.60 12.03 -18.74
CA CYS A 257 -2.01 11.38 -19.98
C CYS A 257 -2.51 12.41 -21.00
N ASP A 258 -2.83 11.95 -22.21
CA ASP A 258 -3.41 12.74 -23.29
C ASP A 258 -4.91 12.98 -23.00
N GLY A 259 -5.17 13.63 -21.86
CA GLY A 259 -6.49 13.78 -21.24
C GLY A 259 -7.20 15.10 -21.55
N TYR A 260 -6.61 15.98 -22.36
CA TYR A 260 -7.11 17.35 -22.58
C TYR A 260 -8.59 17.41 -23.00
N LYS A 261 -8.98 16.62 -24.02
CA LYS A 261 -10.37 16.56 -24.49
C LYS A 261 -11.34 16.08 -23.41
N LEU A 262 -10.89 15.16 -22.56
CA LEU A 262 -11.68 14.60 -21.48
C LEU A 262 -11.82 15.59 -20.32
N MET A 263 -10.78 16.39 -20.06
CA MET A 263 -10.84 17.49 -19.10
C MET A 263 -11.87 18.53 -19.52
N ARG A 264 -11.77 19.02 -20.76
CA ARG A 264 -12.66 20.07 -21.27
C ARG A 264 -14.14 19.65 -21.12
N ARG A 265 -14.46 18.41 -21.49
CA ARG A 265 -15.81 17.86 -21.31
C ARG A 265 -16.26 17.84 -19.84
N ILE A 266 -15.39 17.46 -18.91
CA ILE A 266 -15.73 17.46 -17.48
C ILE A 266 -15.97 18.88 -16.96
N ASP A 267 -15.15 19.83 -17.40
CA ASP A 267 -15.31 21.24 -17.02
C ASP A 267 -16.61 21.81 -17.59
N GLU A 268 -16.95 21.50 -18.85
CA GLU A 268 -18.25 21.82 -19.45
C GLU A 268 -19.39 21.21 -18.64
N ASP A 269 -19.36 19.92 -18.32
CA ASP A 269 -20.44 19.21 -17.60
C ASP A 269 -20.64 19.68 -16.14
N ILE A 270 -19.64 20.33 -15.50
CA ILE A 270 -19.70 20.77 -14.09
C ILE A 270 -20.03 22.26 -13.96
N PHE A 271 -19.53 23.08 -14.89
CA PHE A 271 -19.69 24.53 -14.83
C PHE A 271 -20.74 25.06 -15.82
N SER A 272 -21.48 24.18 -16.49
CA SER A 272 -22.73 24.48 -17.22
C SER A 272 -23.95 24.46 -16.30
#